data_AF-F6H5U0-F1
#
_entry.id   AF-F6H5U0-F1
#
_cell.length_a   1.000
_cell.length_b   1.000
_cell.length_c   1.000
_cell.angle_alpha   90.00
_cell.angle_beta   90.00
_cell.angle_gamma   90.00
#
_symmetry.space_group_name_H-M   'P 1'
#
loop_
_entity.id
_entity.type
_entity.pdbx_description
1 polymer ?
#
loop_
_entity_poly.entity_id
_entity_poly.type
_entity_poly.pdbx_seq_one_letter_code
_entity_poly.pdbx_strand_id
1 'polypeptide(L)'
;MAIKLGLFAIFMLSLSFFSSTLSASDSGDVNWWCDKTPYPAPCKYFMSHGGHKYNAPKQKSEFRKMAMEVAMERALTAQSHNKWLGSKCRNEREKAAWADCLKQYQDTIQQLNQTLDPATKCTDFDQQTWLSTALIFRK
;
A
#
# COMPACT_ATOMS: atom_id res chain seq x y z
N MET A 1 -49.65 17.50 7.51
CA MET A 1 -48.40 17.91 6.83
C MET A 1 -47.31 18.45 7.76
N ALA A 2 -47.51 18.50 9.09
CA ALA A 2 -46.49 18.98 10.03
C ALA A 2 -45.40 17.94 10.37
N ILE A 3 -45.73 16.64 10.35
CA ILE A 3 -44.80 15.54 10.71
C ILE A 3 -43.66 15.39 9.69
N LYS A 4 -43.90 15.72 8.41
CA LYS A 4 -42.86 15.69 7.37
C LYS A 4 -41.80 16.80 7.53
N LEU A 5 -42.19 17.98 8.04
CA LEU A 5 -41.25 19.07 8.32
C LEU A 5 -40.36 18.77 9.53
N GLY A 6 -40.92 18.11 10.57
CA GLY A 6 -40.15 17.71 11.76
C GLY A 6 -39.02 16.73 11.44
N LEU A 7 -39.28 15.74 10.58
CA LEU A 7 -38.27 14.76 10.14
C LEU A 7 -37.16 15.41 9.30
N PHE A 8 -37.51 16.41 8.47
CA PHE A 8 -36.53 17.12 7.65
C PHE A 8 -35.60 18.01 8.49
N ALA A 9 -36.12 18.62 9.55
CA ALA A 9 -35.31 19.41 10.49
C ALA A 9 -34.32 18.55 11.29
N ILE A 10 -34.72 17.33 11.71
CA ILE A 10 -33.84 16.38 12.41
C ILE A 10 -32.71 15.90 11.48
N PHE A 11 -33.00 15.66 10.19
CA PHE A 11 -31.99 15.27 9.20
C PHE A 11 -30.91 16.35 9.02
N MET A 12 -31.29 17.63 8.96
CA MET A 12 -30.35 18.76 8.82
C MET A 12 -29.50 19.01 10.09
N LEU A 13 -30.04 18.73 11.29
CA LEU A 13 -29.30 18.80 12.55
C LEU A 13 -28.23 17.69 12.68
N SER A 14 -28.44 16.54 12.04
CA SER A 14 -27.44 15.46 12.02
C SER A 14 -26.25 15.74 11.09
N LEU A 15 -26.46 16.55 10.04
CA LEU A 15 -25.41 16.96 9.09
C LEU A 15 -24.43 17.98 9.68
N SER A 16 -24.83 18.74 10.71
CA SER A 16 -23.97 19.72 11.39
C SER A 16 -22.95 19.08 12.34
N PHE A 17 -23.16 17.82 12.74
CA PHE A 17 -22.20 17.03 13.52
C PHE A 17 -21.01 16.50 12.70
N PHE A 18 -21.04 16.60 11.37
CA PHE A 18 -19.91 16.26 10.50
C PHE A 18 -19.04 17.47 10.16
N SER A 19 -18.92 18.43 11.08
CA SER A 19 -17.86 19.43 10.99
C SER A 19 -16.54 18.79 11.41
N SER A 20 -15.88 18.09 10.48
CA SER A 20 -14.48 17.70 10.64
C SER A 20 -13.67 18.99 10.73
N THR A 21 -13.28 19.35 11.95
CA THR A 21 -12.28 20.38 12.19
C THR A 21 -11.00 19.97 11.44
N LEU A 22 -10.63 20.74 10.41
CA LEU A 22 -9.33 20.65 9.78
C LEU A 22 -8.30 21.13 10.81
N SER A 23 -7.80 20.22 11.66
CA SER A 23 -6.72 20.55 12.58
C SER A 23 -5.43 20.75 11.79
N ALA A 24 -4.70 21.78 12.20
CA ALA A 24 -3.39 22.17 11.68
C ALA A 24 -2.49 20.96 11.38
N SER A 25 -1.78 21.04 10.26
CA SER A 25 -0.82 20.06 9.78
C SER A 25 0.35 19.91 10.76
N ASP A 26 0.18 19.04 11.75
CA ASP A 26 1.31 18.29 12.28
C ASP A 26 1.77 17.40 11.12
N SER A 27 3.00 17.56 10.66
CA SER A 27 3.54 16.73 9.59
C SER A 27 3.58 15.30 10.11
N GLY A 28 2.50 14.55 9.86
CA GLY A 28 2.28 13.25 10.44
C GLY A 28 3.49 12.36 10.18
N ASP A 29 4.14 11.97 11.26
CA ASP A 29 5.13 10.90 11.25
C ASP A 29 4.60 9.73 10.41
N VAL A 30 5.46 8.99 9.71
CA VAL A 30 5.09 7.87 8.84
C VAL A 30 4.17 6.88 9.57
N ASN A 31 4.31 6.78 10.90
CA ASN A 31 3.41 6.04 11.78
C ASN A 31 1.93 6.46 11.66
N TRP A 32 1.64 7.76 11.63
CA TRP A 32 0.28 8.28 11.47
C TRP A 32 -0.33 7.81 10.15
N TRP A 33 0.45 7.83 9.06
CA TRP A 33 0.01 7.33 7.76
C TRP A 33 -0.22 5.82 7.78
N CYS A 34 0.67 5.05 8.42
CA CYS A 34 0.50 3.61 8.59
C CYS A 34 -0.76 3.25 9.39
N ASP A 35 -1.14 4.05 10.38
CA ASP A 35 -2.37 3.83 11.16
C ASP A 35 -3.66 4.02 10.34
N LYS A 36 -3.57 4.63 9.16
CA LYS A 36 -4.68 4.74 8.20
C LYS A 36 -4.73 3.60 7.17
N THR A 37 -3.80 2.65 7.23
CA THR A 37 -3.78 1.50 6.33
C THR A 37 -4.57 0.31 6.89
N PRO A 38 -5.04 -0.62 6.05
CA PRO A 38 -5.68 -1.85 6.53
C PRO A 38 -4.78 -2.74 7.39
N TYR A 39 -3.45 -2.61 7.26
CA TYR A 39 -2.46 -3.41 7.97
C TYR A 39 -1.38 -2.52 8.63
N PRO A 40 -1.70 -1.85 9.76
CA PRO A 40 -0.80 -0.88 10.38
C PRO A 40 0.53 -1.46 10.87
N ALA A 41 0.51 -2.63 11.51
CA ALA A 41 1.71 -3.22 12.08
C ALA A 41 2.75 -3.62 10.99
N PRO A 42 2.38 -4.33 9.91
CA PRO A 42 3.29 -4.53 8.78
C PRO A 42 3.78 -3.23 8.15
N CYS A 43 2.91 -2.23 7.99
CA CYS A 43 3.31 -0.93 7.45
C CYS A 43 4.43 -0.30 8.29
N LYS A 44 4.23 -0.16 9.61
CA LYS A 44 5.22 0.42 10.51
C LYS A 44 6.54 -0.34 10.47
N TYR A 45 6.49 -1.67 10.48
CA TYR A 45 7.68 -2.50 10.39
C TYR A 45 8.46 -2.25 9.10
N PHE A 46 7.82 -2.27 7.93
CA PHE A 46 8.54 -2.10 6.67
C PHE A 46 8.99 -0.65 6.45
N MET A 47 8.18 0.32 6.90
CA MET A 47 8.51 1.74 6.80
C MET A 47 9.66 2.15 7.72
N SER A 48 9.80 1.54 8.91
CA SER A 48 10.92 1.83 9.82
C SER A 48 12.27 1.30 9.31
N HIS A 49 12.25 0.28 8.44
CA HIS A 49 13.45 -0.36 7.90
C HIS A 49 13.84 0.14 6.49
N GLY A 50 12.95 0.85 5.79
CA GLY A 50 13.22 1.47 4.48
C GLY A 50 14.21 2.64 4.49
N GLY A 51 14.73 2.98 5.68
CA GLY A 51 15.83 3.90 5.86
C GLY A 51 15.44 5.37 5.83
N HIS A 52 16.22 6.16 6.55
CA HIS A 52 16.20 7.62 6.72
C HIS A 52 16.32 8.46 5.42
N LYS A 53 16.03 7.88 4.25
CA LYS A 53 16.12 8.54 2.93
C LYS A 53 15.02 9.54 2.67
N TYR A 54 13.90 9.45 3.39
CA TYR A 54 12.72 10.26 3.15
C TYR A 54 12.34 11.03 4.39
N ASN A 55 12.04 12.32 4.21
CA ASN A 55 11.35 13.10 5.22
C ASN A 55 9.94 12.52 5.44
N ALA A 56 9.35 12.79 6.61
CA ALA A 56 7.97 12.41 6.88
C ALA A 56 7.06 12.93 5.75
N PRO A 57 6.23 12.06 5.12
CA PRO A 57 5.43 12.45 3.98
C PRO A 57 4.38 13.46 4.43
N LYS A 58 4.28 14.57 3.71
CA LYS A 58 3.33 15.65 3.96
C LYS A 58 2.01 15.40 3.24
N GLN A 59 2.06 14.66 2.14
CA GLN A 59 0.90 14.34 1.31
C GLN A 59 0.73 12.83 1.13
N LYS A 60 -0.51 12.42 0.87
CA LYS A 60 -0.86 11.01 0.60
C LYS A 60 -0.08 10.43 -0.59
N SER A 61 0.16 11.24 -1.62
CA SER A 61 0.95 10.87 -2.81
C SER A 61 2.40 10.53 -2.45
N GLU A 62 3.02 11.33 -1.57
CA GLU A 62 4.38 11.09 -1.07
C GLU A 62 4.45 9.79 -0.24
N PHE A 63 3.47 9.57 0.65
CA PHE A 63 3.38 8.32 1.40
C PHE A 63 3.18 7.10 0.49
N ARG A 64 2.33 7.22 -0.54
CA ARG A 64 2.14 6.15 -1.55
C ARG A 64 3.42 5.85 -2.30
N LYS A 65 4.16 6.88 -2.74
CA LYS A 65 5.44 6.70 -3.42
C LYS A 65 6.46 5.98 -2.53
N MET A 66 6.59 6.43 -1.27
CA MET A 66 7.44 5.77 -0.28
C MET A 66 7.05 4.30 -0.08
N ALA A 67 5.76 4.00 0.02
CA ALA A 67 5.27 2.63 0.15
C ALA A 67 5.61 1.76 -1.07
N MET A 68 5.51 2.31 -2.28
CA MET A 68 5.87 1.61 -3.53
C MET A 68 7.38 1.33 -3.62
N GLU A 69 8.22 2.28 -3.20
CA GLU A 69 9.67 2.09 -3.17
C GLU A 69 10.08 1.01 -2.17
N VAL A 70 9.47 1.00 -0.97
CA VAL A 70 9.65 -0.07 0.01
C VAL A 70 9.16 -1.41 -0.56
N ALA A 71 8.00 -1.45 -1.22
CA ALA A 71 7.49 -2.67 -1.86
C ALA A 71 8.45 -3.21 -2.93
N MET A 72 9.05 -2.32 -3.74
CA MET A 72 10.06 -2.69 -4.74
C MET A 72 11.29 -3.33 -4.11
N GLU A 73 11.85 -2.72 -3.07
CA GLU A 73 13.01 -3.27 -2.35
C GLU A 73 12.71 -4.66 -1.80
N ARG A 74 11.52 -4.83 -1.22
CA ARG A 74 11.06 -6.13 -0.69
C ARG A 74 10.89 -7.17 -1.79
N ALA A 75 10.33 -6.79 -2.94
CA ALA A 75 10.15 -7.69 -4.08
C ALA A 75 11.50 -8.14 -4.66
N LEU A 76 12.47 -7.23 -4.81
CA LEU A 76 13.83 -7.55 -5.25
C LEU A 76 14.54 -8.48 -4.27
N THR A 77 14.44 -8.19 -2.96
CA THR A 77 15.00 -9.04 -1.91
C THR A 77 14.39 -10.44 -1.93
N ALA A 78 13.06 -10.54 -2.03
CA ALA A 78 12.36 -11.81 -2.08
C ALA A 78 12.72 -12.61 -3.34
N GLN A 79 12.80 -11.96 -4.51
CA GLN A 79 13.24 -12.62 -5.74
C GLN A 79 14.66 -13.17 -5.61
N SER A 80 15.59 -12.36 -5.08
CA SER A 80 16.99 -12.77 -4.87
C SER A 80 17.09 -13.98 -3.95
N HIS A 81 16.38 -13.95 -2.82
CA HIS A 81 16.32 -15.08 -1.89
C HIS A 81 15.61 -16.31 -2.46
N ASN A 82 14.64 -16.14 -3.35
CA ASN A 82 13.92 -17.27 -3.92
C ASN A 82 14.75 -18.00 -5.01
N LYS A 83 15.63 -17.30 -5.74
CA LYS A 83 16.44 -17.89 -6.82
C LYS A 83 17.25 -19.11 -6.39
N TRP A 84 17.84 -19.11 -5.20
CA TRP A 84 18.66 -20.24 -4.75
C TRP A 84 17.83 -21.47 -4.34
N LEU A 85 16.54 -21.31 -4.04
CA LEU A 85 15.66 -22.43 -3.66
C LEU A 85 15.42 -23.42 -4.80
N GLY A 86 15.58 -22.98 -6.06
CA GLY A 86 15.36 -23.83 -7.23
C GLY A 86 16.26 -25.08 -7.22
N SER A 87 17.50 -24.95 -6.75
CA SER A 87 18.43 -26.10 -6.65
C SER A 87 18.12 -27.04 -5.48
N LYS A 88 17.26 -26.64 -4.55
CA LYS A 88 16.84 -27.46 -3.39
C LYS A 88 15.48 -28.13 -3.58
N CYS A 89 14.79 -27.88 -4.69
CA CYS A 89 13.52 -28.51 -5.02
C CYS A 89 13.73 -30.02 -5.24
N ARG A 90 12.94 -30.85 -4.57
CA ARG A 90 13.11 -32.31 -4.50
C ARG A 90 12.30 -33.06 -5.54
N ASN A 91 11.29 -32.41 -6.12
CA ASN A 91 10.38 -33.00 -7.10
C ASN A 91 9.81 -31.93 -8.05
N GLU A 92 9.17 -32.38 -9.12
CA GLU A 92 8.61 -31.49 -10.15
C GLU A 92 7.51 -30.57 -9.63
N ARG A 93 6.75 -30.96 -8.59
CA ARG A 93 5.72 -30.08 -8.00
C ARG A 93 6.36 -28.92 -7.24
N GLU A 94 7.40 -29.20 -6.46
CA GLU A 94 8.18 -28.16 -5.77
C GLU A 94 8.86 -27.22 -6.78
N LYS A 95 9.42 -27.78 -7.87
CA LYS A 95 10.05 -27.00 -8.93
C LYS A 95 9.05 -26.11 -9.68
N ALA A 96 7.85 -26.61 -9.95
CA ALA A 96 6.77 -25.82 -10.55
C ALA A 96 6.32 -24.68 -9.62
N ALA A 97 6.06 -24.98 -8.34
CA ALA A 97 5.70 -23.96 -7.36
C ALA A 97 6.79 -22.88 -7.19
N TRP A 98 8.07 -23.29 -7.21
CA TRP A 98 9.20 -22.37 -7.21
C TRP A 98 9.23 -21.47 -8.46
N ALA A 99 9.05 -22.05 -9.65
CA ALA A 99 9.03 -21.31 -10.90
C ALA A 99 7.86 -20.29 -10.92
N ASP A 100 6.68 -20.68 -10.43
CA ASP A 100 5.53 -19.80 -10.31
C ASP A 100 5.81 -18.63 -9.35
N CYS A 101 6.42 -18.91 -8.19
CA CYS A 101 6.85 -17.86 -7.26
C CYS A 101 7.85 -16.91 -7.92
N LEU A 102 8.84 -17.43 -8.65
CA LEU A 102 9.87 -16.62 -9.29
C LEU A 102 9.27 -15.70 -10.36
N LYS A 103 8.38 -16.24 -11.20
CA LYS A 103 7.64 -15.49 -12.21
C LYS A 103 6.80 -14.39 -11.56
N GLN A 104 6.10 -14.71 -10.48
CA GLN A 104 5.27 -13.74 -9.77
C GLN A 104 6.08 -12.56 -9.20
N TYR A 105 7.27 -12.81 -8.65
CA TYR A 105 8.16 -11.72 -8.23
C TYR A 105 8.63 -10.87 -9.41
N GLN A 106 8.95 -11.48 -10.56
CA GLN A 106 9.32 -10.76 -11.77
C GLN A 106 8.18 -9.86 -12.26
N ASP A 107 6.97 -10.39 -12.36
CA ASP A 107 5.78 -9.65 -12.78
C ASP A 107 5.48 -8.49 -11.81
N THR A 108 5.62 -8.72 -10.50
CA THR A 108 5.44 -7.68 -9.48
C THR A 108 6.47 -6.56 -9.62
N ILE A 109 7.74 -6.90 -9.83
CA ILE A 109 8.80 -5.90 -10.05
C ILE A 109 8.53 -5.10 -11.32
N GLN A 110 8.07 -5.74 -12.39
CA GLN A 110 7.72 -5.04 -13.63
C GLN A 110 6.56 -4.06 -13.42
N GLN A 111 5.49 -4.49 -12.74
CA GLN A 111 4.35 -3.62 -12.43
C GLN A 111 4.76 -2.43 -11.56
N LEU A 112 5.54 -2.67 -10.49
CA LEU A 112 6.02 -1.61 -9.62
C LEU A 112 6.92 -0.61 -10.37
N ASN A 113 7.79 -1.08 -11.28
CA ASN A 113 8.61 -0.20 -12.11
C ASN A 113 7.75 0.70 -13.01
N GLN A 114 6.70 0.16 -13.63
CA GLN A 114 5.76 0.94 -14.44
C GLN A 114 4.98 1.94 -13.59
N THR A 115 4.67 1.60 -12.33
CA THR A 115 3.97 2.50 -11.40
C THR A 115 4.82 3.69 -11.00
N LEU A 116 6.11 3.44 -10.77
CA LEU A 116 7.06 4.44 -10.31
C LEU A 116 7.57 5.34 -11.46
N ASP A 117 7.37 4.92 -12.71
CA ASP A 117 7.75 5.70 -13.88
C ASP A 117 6.88 6.96 -14.01
N PRO A 118 7.46 8.17 -13.85
CA PRO A 118 6.73 9.42 -13.96
C PRO A 118 6.17 9.70 -15.38
N ALA A 119 6.66 9.00 -16.41
CA ALA A 119 6.10 9.07 -17.76
C ALA A 119 4.82 8.24 -17.94
N THR A 120 4.55 7.30 -17.03
CA THR A 120 3.37 6.44 -17.08
C THR A 120 2.19 7.13 -16.39
N LYS A 121 1.12 7.42 -17.15
CA LYS A 121 -0.15 7.92 -16.60
C LYS A 121 -0.88 6.81 -15.85
N CYS A 122 -0.48 6.53 -14.62
CA CYS A 122 -1.19 5.61 -13.72
C CYS A 122 -2.35 6.33 -13.01
N THR A 123 -3.51 5.68 -12.94
CA THR A 123 -4.60 6.17 -12.11
C THR A 123 -4.38 5.79 -10.64
N ASP A 124 -5.03 6.52 -9.74
CA ASP A 124 -5.07 6.21 -8.30
C ASP A 124 -5.57 4.78 -8.02
N PHE A 125 -6.42 4.24 -8.89
CA PHE A 125 -6.95 2.89 -8.83
C PHE A 125 -5.90 1.83 -9.21
N ASP A 126 -5.11 2.08 -10.26
CA ASP A 126 -4.03 1.19 -10.69
C ASP A 126 -2.97 1.08 -9.58
N GLN A 127 -2.61 2.22 -8.99
CA GLN A 127 -1.70 2.29 -7.86
C GLN A 127 -2.19 1.48 -6.66
N GLN A 128 -3.48 1.60 -6.30
CA GLN A 128 -4.06 0.86 -5.17
C GLN A 128 -4.14 -0.64 -5.45
N THR A 129 -4.50 -1.02 -6.67
CA THR A 129 -4.60 -2.42 -7.09
C THR A 129 -3.24 -3.10 -6.99
N TRP A 130 -2.18 -2.46 -7.50
CA TRP A 130 -0.84 -3.03 -7.47
C TRP A 130 -0.24 -3.06 -6.06
N LEU A 131 -0.51 -2.04 -5.23
CA LEU A 131 -0.13 -2.06 -3.81
C LEU A 131 -0.81 -3.21 -3.06
N SER A 132 -2.10 -3.45 -3.33
CA SER A 132 -2.86 -4.55 -2.70
C SER A 132 -2.33 -5.91 -3.14
N THR A 133 -2.02 -6.07 -4.43
CA THR A 133 -1.39 -7.28 -4.97
C THR A 133 -0.06 -7.55 -4.28
N ALA A 134 0.83 -6.55 -4.19
CA ALA A 134 2.12 -6.70 -3.51
C ALA A 134 2.01 -7.07 -2.01
N LEU A 135 0.99 -6.58 -1.30
CA LEU A 135 0.80 -6.81 0.14
C LEU A 135 0.12 -8.15 0.48
N ILE A 136 -0.67 -8.72 -0.44
CA ILE A 136 -1.42 -9.97 -0.20
C ILE A 136 -0.52 -11.22 -0.30
N PHE A 137 0.72 -11.12 -0.79
CA PHE A 137 1.63 -12.26 -0.98
C PHE A 137 2.29 -12.85 0.28
N ARG A 138 1.61 -12.74 1.43
CA ARG A 138 1.81 -13.67 2.55
C ARG A 138 0.62 -14.62 2.62
N LYS A 139 0.63 -15.68 1.82
CA LYS A 139 -0.01 -16.94 2.21
C LYS A 139 0.68 -18.11 1.57
#